data_AF-A0A523QR68-F1
#
_entry.id   AF-A0A523QR68-F1
#
_cell.length_a   1.000
_cell.length_b   1.000
_cell.length_c   1.000
_cell.angle_alpha   90.00
_cell.angle_beta   90.00
_cell.angle_gamma   90.00
#
_symmetry.space_group_name_H-M   'P 1'
#
loop_
_entity.id
_entity.type
_entity.pdbx_description
1 polymer ?
#
loop_
_entity_poly.entity_id
_entity_poly.type
_entity_poly.pdbx_seq_one_letter_code
_entity_poly.pdbx_strand_id
1 'polypeptide(L)' 'MRILSPAKINLFLKITGKRPDGYHELVSLMCCVGLYDAVSLTPGAKETSVSCSHPDVPENETNLAFVAAAL' A
#
# COMPACT_ATOMS: atom_id res chain seq x y z
N MET A 1 13.04 9.66 -9.24
CA MET A 1 12.93 10.02 -7.80
C MET A 1 12.88 8.74 -6.98
N ARG A 2 13.51 8.68 -5.81
CA ARG A 2 13.42 7.52 -4.91
C ARG A 2 12.82 7.94 -3.57
N ILE A 3 11.85 7.17 -3.09
CA ILE A 3 11.17 7.40 -1.81
C ILE A 3 11.14 6.11 -0.98
N LEU A 4 11.02 6.25 0.34
CA LEU A 4 10.87 5.12 1.26
C LEU A 4 9.43 5.07 1.76
N SER A 5 8.78 3.91 1.65
CA SER A 5 7.43 3.66 2.13
C SER A 5 7.49 2.79 3.40
N PRO A 6 7.23 3.32 4.59
CA PRO A 6 7.36 2.57 5.84
C PRO A 6 6.26 1.52 5.99
N ALA A 7 6.64 0.34 6.48
CA ALA A 7 5.71 -0.64 7.00
C ALA A 7 5.09 -0.14 8.32
N LYS A 8 3.93 -0.72 8.68
CA LYS A 8 3.26 -0.45 9.96
C LYS A 8 2.92 -1.72 10.71
N ILE A 9 2.84 -1.60 12.03
CA ILE A 9 2.21 -2.58 12.92
C ILE A 9 1.00 -1.97 13.62
N ASN A 10 0.03 -2.79 14.01
CA ASN A 10 -1.03 -2.37 14.92
C ASN A 10 -0.61 -2.73 16.35
N LEU A 11 -0.29 -1.74 17.19
CA LEU A 11 0.03 -1.96 18.60
C LEU A 11 -1.21 -2.28 19.44
N PHE A 12 -2.36 -1.81 18.97
CA PHE A 12 -3.68 -2.13 19.50
C PHE A 12 -4.63 -2.27 18.32
N LEU A 13 -5.56 -3.23 18.38
CA LEU A 13 -6.63 -3.38 17.41
C LEU A 13 -7.85 -3.96 18.12
N LYS A 14 -8.99 -3.29 17.99
CA LYS A 14 -10.29 -3.74 18.48
C LYS A 14 -11.35 -3.58 17.40
N ILE A 15 -12.07 -4.65 17.14
CA ILE A 15 -13.28 -4.64 16.31
C ILE A 15 -14.45 -4.16 17.17
N THR A 16 -15.18 -3.15 16.71
CA THR A 16 -16.32 -2.55 17.42
C THR A 16 -17.66 -2.83 16.76
N GLY A 17 -17.68 -3.31 15.52
CA GLY A 17 -18.92 -3.69 14.82
C GLY A 17 -18.68 -4.16 13.39
N LYS A 18 -19.75 -4.61 12.73
CA LYS A 18 -19.76 -4.94 11.30
C LYS A 18 -20.50 -3.83 10.54
N ARG A 19 -19.94 -3.41 9.41
CA ARG A 19 -20.49 -2.38 8.53
C ARG A 19 -21.29 -2.99 7.38
N PRO A 20 -22.25 -2.23 6.79
CA PRO A 20 -23.04 -2.70 5.65
C PRO A 20 -22.24 -2.85 4.35
N ASP A 21 -21.07 -2.22 4.25
CA ASP A 21 -20.17 -2.29 3.08
C ASP A 21 -19.24 -3.50 3.08
N GLY A 22 -19.42 -4.43 4.01
CA GLY A 22 -18.62 -5.66 4.12
C GLY A 22 -17.37 -5.53 4.98
N TYR A 23 -17.03 -4.33 5.49
CA TYR A 23 -15.91 -4.12 6.41
C TYR A 23 -16.34 -4.19 7.89
N HIS A 24 -15.37 -4.05 8.79
CA HIS A 24 -15.59 -3.92 10.23
C HIS A 24 -15.30 -2.49 10.69
N GLU A 25 -16.06 -2.03 11.69
CA GLU A 25 -15.71 -0.85 12.46
C GLU A 25 -14.55 -1.20 13.40
N LEU A 26 -13.49 -0.39 13.42
CA LEU A 26 -12.25 -0.67 14.13
C LEU A 26 -11.78 0.54 14.96
N VAL A 27 -11.20 0.26 16.13
CA VAL A 27 -10.33 1.19 16.86
C VAL A 27 -8.94 0.57 16.89
N SER A 28 -7.93 1.28 16.39
CA SER A 28 -6.56 0.78 16.28
C SER A 28 -5.54 1.86 16.64
N LEU A 29 -4.41 1.45 17.23
CA LEU A 29 -3.21 2.28 17.33
C LEU A 29 -2.17 1.74 16.35
N MET A 30 -1.97 2.45 15.24
CA MET A 30 -0.99 2.08 14.22
C MET A 30 0.34 2.80 14.47
N CYS A 31 1.45 2.10 14.28
CA CYS A 31 2.79 2.64 14.41
C CYS A 31 3.62 2.25 13.20
N CYS A 32 4.28 3.23 12.57
CA CYS A 32 5.27 2.96 11.53
C CYS A 32 6.54 2.38 12.16
N VAL A 33 7.20 1.47 11.46
CA VAL A 33 8.45 0.85 11.90
C VAL A 33 9.58 1.11 10.89
N GLY A 34 10.83 0.86 11.29
CA GLY A 34 12.02 1.07 10.45
C GLY A 34 12.21 0.06 9.31
N LEU A 35 11.15 -0.59 8.84
CA LEU A 35 11.14 -1.48 7.69
C LEU A 35 10.44 -0.75 6.53
N TYR A 36 11.04 -0.76 5.34
CA TYR A 36 10.58 0.06 4.23
C TYR A 36 10.58 -0.71 2.91
N ASP A 37 9.61 -0.39 2.06
CA ASP A 37 9.74 -0.57 0.63
C ASP A 37 10.48 0.64 0.03
N ALA A 38 11.42 0.39 -0.88
CA ALA A 38 12.11 1.45 -1.61
C ALA A 38 11.49 1.62 -3.00
N VAL A 39 10.75 2.70 -3.19
CA VAL A 39 10.01 2.96 -4.44
C VAL A 39 10.81 3.90 -5.33
N SER A 40 11.06 3.48 -6.57
CA SER A 40 11.70 4.30 -7.60
C SER A 40 10.65 4.77 -8.61
N LEU A 41 10.57 6.07 -8.82
CA LEU A 41 9.59 6.73 -9.67
C LEU A 41 10.28 7.40 -10.86
N THR A 42 9.76 7.12 -12.06
CA THR A 42 10.23 7.68 -13.33
C THR A 42 9.06 8.43 -14.00
N PRO A 43 8.85 9.72 -13.69
CA PRO A 43 7.75 10.50 -14.26
C PRO A 43 8.00 10.80 -15.75
N GLY A 44 6.92 11.05 -16.50
CA GLY A 44 6.99 11.39 -17.93
C GLY A 44 7.11 10.18 -18.87
N ALA A 45 6.92 8.97 -18.35
CA ALA A 45 6.75 7.78 -19.19
C ALA A 45 5.46 7.90 -20.03
N LYS A 46 5.45 7.25 -21.20
CA LYS A 46 4.28 7.24 -22.10
C LYS A 46 3.09 6.48 -21.52
N GLU A 47 3.39 5.43 -20.75
CA GLU A 47 2.42 4.52 -20.16
C GLU A 47 2.76 4.31 -18.68
N THR A 48 1.72 4.17 -17.86
CA THR A 48 1.87 3.80 -16.45
C THR A 48 2.26 2.32 -16.39
N SER A 49 3.28 2.02 -15.59
CA SER A 49 3.72 0.65 -15.32
C SER A 49 4.26 0.56 -13.90
N VAL A 50 4.25 -0.65 -13.34
CA VAL A 50 4.82 -0.96 -12.04
C VAL A 50 5.65 -2.24 -12.17
N SER A 51 6.75 -2.32 -11.42
CA SER A 51 7.52 -3.55 -11.27
C SER A 51 7.92 -3.71 -9.80
N CYS A 52 7.99 -4.95 -9.34
CA CYS A 52 8.22 -5.35 -7.97
C CYS A 52 9.24 -6.50 -7.93
N SER A 53 10.10 -6.51 -6.92
CA SER A 53 11.14 -7.53 -6.78
C SER A 53 10.61 -8.90 -6.32
N HIS A 54 9.39 -8.95 -5.79
CA HIS A 54 8.80 -10.17 -5.27
C HIS A 54 7.82 -10.77 -6.29
N PRO A 55 7.98 -12.04 -6.70
CA PRO A 55 7.22 -12.62 -7.80
C PRO A 55 5.71 -12.70 -7.53
N ASP A 56 5.30 -12.79 -6.26
CA ASP A 56 3.89 -12.86 -5.88
C ASP A 56 3.17 -11.49 -5.86
N VAL A 57 3.90 -10.39 -6.09
CA VAL A 57 3.29 -9.05 -6.13
C VAL A 57 2.89 -8.75 -7.57
N PRO A 58 1.59 -8.51 -7.86
CA PRO A 58 1.15 -8.23 -9.23
C PRO A 58 1.87 -7.00 -9.80
N GLU A 59 2.32 -7.10 -11.05
CA GLU A 59 2.94 -5.98 -11.78
C GLU A 59 1.97 -5.33 -12.79
N ASN A 60 0.67 -5.58 -12.64
CA ASN A 60 -0.40 -5.11 -13.52
C ASN A 60 -1.35 -4.12 -12.81
N GLU A 61 -2.48 -3.82 -13.43
CA GLU A 61 -3.46 -2.82 -12.96
C GLU A 61 -4.12 -3.18 -11.62
N THR A 62 -3.95 -4.41 -11.13
CA THR A 62 -4.44 -4.83 -9.80
C THR A 62 -3.51 -4.40 -8.66
N ASN A 63 -2.30 -3.94 -8.96
CA ASN A 63 -1.38 -3.40 -7.95
C ASN A 63 -1.85 -2.03 -7.48
N LEU A 64 -1.95 -1.83 -6.16
CA LEU A 64 -2.38 -0.55 -5.57
C LEU A 64 -1.49 0.63 -5.97
N ALA A 65 -0.20 0.41 -6.23
CA ALA A 65 0.71 1.45 -6.72
C ALA A 65 0.39 1.86 -8.17
N PHE A 66 -0.03 0.91 -9.01
CA PHE A 66 -0.52 1.22 -10.36
C PHE A 66 -1.81 2.04 -10.28
N VAL A 67 -2.78 1.57 -9.48
CA VAL A 67 -4.06 2.26 -9.29
C VAL A 67 -3.83 3.71 -8.81
N ALA A 68 -2.91 3.91 -7.86
CA ALA A 68 -2.57 5.25 -7.37
C ALA A 68 -1.91 6.16 -8.42
N ALA A 69 -1.11 5.61 -9.35
CA ALA A 69 -0.47 6.38 -10.42
C ALA A 69 -1.41 6.69 -11.60
N ALA A 70 -2.54 5.98 -11.71
CA ALA A 70 -3.57 6.19 -12.73
C ALA A 70 -4.65 7.19 -12.33
N LEU A 71 -4.64 7.69 -11.08
CA LEU A 71 -5.48 8.78 -10.58
C LEU A 71 -4.95 10.15 -11.03
#